data_AF-K5VQ40-F1
#
_entry.id   AF-K5VQ40-F1
#
_cell.length_a   1.000
_cell.length_b   1.000
_cell.length_c   1.000
_cell.angle_alpha   90.00
_cell.angle_beta   90.00
_cell.angle_gamma   90.00
#
_symmetry.space_group_name_H-M   'P 1'
#
loop_
_entity.id
_entity.type
_entity.pdbx_description
1 polymer ?
#
loop_
_entity_poly.entity_id
_entity_poly.type
_entity_poly.pdbx_seq_one_letter_code
_entity_poly.pdbx_strand_id
1 'polypeptide(L)'
;MPGEDLSDEQKQQLVNFDSIDTKDLLDNSESQKYIPLCHIFNAVEELAGSKFRWKVVANHGESAEVDHKPDLARYPIDILAAEHAYTRDVIKDDKNIARCAWAWMNSYVEVKNAEVKSPFFFAHNIDKDGRQKFLRHSDIGRKARGQFIKYATEAMLRQHRTHYYSFYLSEMSARVFRWDRVGCIASEPIDLRENPEDFLDILYRLATSPD
;
A
#
# COMPACT_ATOMS: atom_id res chain seq x y z
N MET A 1 8.07 -6.10 10.55
CA MET A 1 9.08 -5.09 10.16
C MET A 1 9.83 -4.72 11.42
N PRO A 2 11.17 -4.68 11.45
CA PRO A 2 11.90 -4.23 12.63
C PRO A 2 11.64 -2.74 12.88
N GLY A 3 11.70 -2.30 14.14
CA GLY A 3 11.50 -0.90 14.54
C GLY A 3 10.64 -0.79 15.78
N GLU A 4 10.59 0.42 16.33
CA GLU A 4 9.73 0.76 17.46
C GLU A 4 8.30 1.03 17.00
N ASP A 5 7.35 0.72 17.87
CA ASP A 5 5.93 1.04 17.68
C ASP A 5 5.65 2.49 18.04
N LEU A 6 4.49 2.98 17.63
CA LEU A 6 4.00 4.27 18.08
C LEU A 6 3.78 4.22 19.60
N SER A 7 4.16 5.28 20.30
CA SER A 7 3.75 5.47 21.70
C SER A 7 2.25 5.72 21.80
N ASP A 8 1.66 5.55 22.99
CA ASP A 8 0.23 5.82 23.21
C ASP A 8 -0.13 7.29 22.89
N GLU A 9 0.75 8.24 23.22
CA GLU A 9 0.57 9.66 22.90
C GLU A 9 0.62 9.93 21.40
N GLN A 10 1.47 9.20 20.67
CA GLN A 10 1.57 9.28 19.21
C GLN A 10 0.32 8.70 18.54
N LYS A 11 -0.19 7.57 19.04
CA LYS A 11 -1.42 6.93 18.54
C LYS A 11 -2.62 7.85 18.65
N GLN A 12 -2.74 8.62 19.73
CA GLN A 12 -3.84 9.58 19.95
C GLN A 12 -3.83 10.77 18.96
N GLN A 13 -2.71 11.06 18.31
CA GLN A 13 -2.59 12.16 17.34
C GLN A 13 -2.99 11.75 15.92
N LEU A 14 -3.05 10.45 15.64
CA LEU A 14 -3.34 9.92 14.31
C LEU A 14 -4.84 9.77 14.09
N VAL A 15 -5.27 10.10 12.88
CA VAL A 15 -6.64 9.79 12.42
C VAL A 15 -6.72 8.30 12.13
N ASN A 16 -7.76 7.65 12.63
CA ASN A 16 -8.00 6.23 12.40
C ASN A 16 -8.73 5.98 11.06
N PHE A 17 -8.97 4.70 10.77
CA PHE A 17 -9.60 4.27 9.53
C PHE A 17 -11.15 4.41 9.52
N ASP A 18 -11.76 4.88 10.60
CA ASP A 18 -13.23 4.98 10.73
C ASP A 18 -13.85 5.97 9.74
N SER A 19 -13.06 6.95 9.30
CA SER A 19 -13.47 7.94 8.29
C SER A 19 -13.60 7.37 6.88
N ILE A 20 -13.12 6.14 6.63
CA ILE A 20 -13.23 5.47 5.34
C ILE A 20 -14.54 4.67 5.30
N ASP A 21 -15.59 5.31 4.79
CA ASP A 21 -16.84 4.60 4.53
C ASP A 21 -16.64 3.62 3.37
N THR A 22 -16.84 2.34 3.68
CA THR A 22 -16.68 1.21 2.76
C THR A 22 -18.00 0.50 2.49
N LYS A 23 -19.08 0.86 3.19
CA LYS A 23 -20.33 0.09 3.18
C LYS A 23 -21.18 0.34 1.92
N ASP A 24 -21.09 1.54 1.36
CA ASP A 24 -21.91 1.97 0.21
C ASP A 24 -21.11 2.24 -1.07
N LEU A 25 -19.82 1.85 -1.10
CA LEU A 25 -18.97 2.05 -2.26
C LEU A 25 -19.25 0.98 -3.33
N LEU A 26 -19.88 1.41 -4.42
CA LEU A 26 -19.98 0.62 -5.65
C LEU A 26 -18.59 0.19 -6.14
N ASP A 27 -18.54 -0.89 -6.92
CA ASP A 27 -17.28 -1.41 -7.47
C ASP A 27 -16.44 -0.39 -8.26
N ASN A 28 -17.06 0.66 -8.81
CA ASN A 28 -16.42 1.72 -9.57
C ASN A 28 -15.97 2.93 -8.73
N SER A 29 -16.12 2.90 -7.41
CA SER A 29 -15.74 3.99 -6.51
C SER A 29 -14.48 3.70 -5.67
N GLU A 30 -13.67 2.71 -6.06
CA GLU A 30 -12.39 2.38 -5.40
C GLU A 30 -11.49 3.63 -5.25
N SER A 31 -11.55 4.52 -6.23
CA SER A 31 -10.82 5.79 -6.22
C SER A 31 -11.20 6.75 -5.09
N GLN A 32 -12.40 6.59 -4.49
CA GLN A 32 -12.83 7.40 -3.35
C GLN A 32 -12.04 7.06 -2.08
N LYS A 33 -11.40 5.88 -2.02
CA LYS A 33 -10.57 5.45 -0.87
C LYS A 33 -9.15 6.01 -0.91
N TYR A 34 -8.63 6.29 -2.10
CA TYR A 34 -7.20 6.57 -2.26
C TYR A 34 -6.77 7.85 -1.52
N ILE A 35 -7.57 8.91 -1.60
CA ILE A 35 -7.24 10.19 -0.94
C ILE A 35 -7.32 10.07 0.60
N PRO A 36 -8.40 9.54 1.21
CA PRO A 36 -8.44 9.28 2.65
C PRO A 36 -7.29 8.40 3.15
N LEU A 37 -6.98 7.30 2.46
CA LEU A 37 -5.84 6.44 2.80
C LEU A 37 -4.52 7.21 2.71
N CYS A 38 -4.33 7.97 1.63
CA CYS A 38 -3.12 8.77 1.44
C CYS A 38 -2.95 9.80 2.57
N HIS A 39 -4.03 10.41 3.07
CA HIS A 39 -3.98 11.33 4.21
C HIS A 39 -3.58 10.64 5.50
N ILE A 40 -4.19 9.49 5.83
CA ILE A 40 -3.82 8.71 7.03
C ILE A 40 -2.34 8.31 6.97
N PHE A 41 -1.89 7.81 5.82
CA PHE A 41 -0.52 7.33 5.68
C PHE A 41 0.48 8.49 5.75
N ASN A 42 0.17 9.63 5.14
CA ASN A 42 1.02 10.82 5.25
C ASN A 42 1.03 11.43 6.64
N ALA A 43 -0.05 11.31 7.44
CA ALA A 43 -0.02 11.71 8.84
C ALA A 43 1.01 10.90 9.65
N VAL A 44 1.17 9.60 9.35
CA VAL A 44 2.22 8.75 9.94
C VAL A 44 3.61 9.21 9.48
N GLU A 45 3.81 9.48 8.19
CA GLU A 45 5.10 9.98 7.68
C GLU A 45 5.48 11.35 8.29
N GLU A 46 4.50 12.23 8.48
CA GLU A 46 4.67 13.54 9.10
C GLU A 46 5.02 13.44 10.57
N LEU A 47 4.30 12.60 11.32
CA LEU A 47 4.58 12.30 12.72
C LEU A 47 5.99 11.71 12.91
N ALA A 48 6.42 10.84 12.00
CA ALA A 48 7.75 10.23 12.01
C ALA A 48 8.87 11.18 11.56
N GLY A 49 8.56 12.39 11.07
CA GLY A 49 9.55 13.28 10.45
C GLY A 49 10.19 12.67 9.19
N SER A 50 9.47 11.78 8.51
CA SER A 50 10.01 11.01 7.39
C SER A 50 10.25 11.88 6.15
N LYS A 51 11.27 11.51 5.38
CA LYS A 51 11.64 12.10 4.09
C LYS A 51 10.82 11.58 2.92
N PHE A 52 9.78 10.80 3.19
CA PHE A 52 8.92 10.23 2.16
C PHE A 52 7.49 10.69 2.31
N ARG A 53 6.75 10.68 1.21
CA ARG A 53 5.30 10.84 1.22
C ARG A 53 4.63 9.83 0.32
N TRP A 54 3.48 9.36 0.76
CA TRP A 54 2.54 8.60 -0.05
C TRP A 54 1.85 9.51 -1.06
N LYS A 55 1.65 8.98 -2.25
CA LYS A 55 0.96 9.62 -3.37
C LYS A 55 -0.03 8.65 -3.99
N VAL A 56 -1.15 9.18 -4.47
CA VAL A 56 -2.13 8.44 -5.28
C VAL A 56 -1.63 8.40 -6.72
N VAL A 57 -1.38 7.20 -7.24
CA VAL A 57 -0.85 6.98 -8.60
C VAL A 57 -1.78 6.14 -9.49
N ALA A 58 -2.94 5.72 -8.96
CA ALA A 58 -3.91 4.84 -9.61
C ALA A 58 -4.36 5.25 -11.04
N ASN A 59 -4.26 6.54 -11.40
CA ASN A 59 -4.69 7.06 -12.70
C ASN A 59 -3.54 7.45 -13.65
N HIS A 60 -2.28 7.31 -13.22
CA HIS A 60 -1.14 7.88 -13.91
C HIS A 60 0.01 6.87 -13.98
N GLY A 61 0.05 6.08 -15.05
CA GLY A 61 1.13 5.11 -15.30
C GLY A 61 2.48 5.78 -15.58
N GLU A 62 3.56 5.01 -15.51
CA GLU A 62 4.90 5.51 -15.86
C GLU A 62 5.04 5.75 -17.38
N SER A 63 4.36 4.99 -18.22
CA SER A 63 4.36 5.23 -19.66
C SER A 63 3.14 4.63 -20.29
N ALA A 64 2.83 5.01 -21.53
CA ALA A 64 1.80 4.34 -22.32
C ALA A 64 2.13 2.85 -22.57
N GLU A 65 3.41 2.46 -22.48
CA GLU A 65 3.88 1.09 -22.65
C GLU A 65 3.77 0.25 -21.36
N VAL A 66 3.83 0.90 -20.19
CA VAL A 66 3.71 0.28 -18.88
C VAL A 66 2.43 0.79 -18.20
N ASP A 67 1.30 0.16 -18.54
CA ASP A 67 -0.03 0.53 -17.99
C ASP A 67 -0.25 0.07 -16.53
N HIS A 68 0.71 -0.66 -15.99
CA HIS A 68 0.69 -1.14 -14.62
C HIS A 68 1.07 -0.03 -13.65
N LYS A 69 0.25 0.14 -12.62
CA LYS A 69 0.40 1.12 -11.55
C LYS A 69 -0.30 0.60 -10.30
N PRO A 70 0.32 0.69 -9.11
CA PRO A 70 -0.40 0.47 -7.88
C PRO A 70 -1.36 1.63 -7.62
N ASP A 71 -2.17 1.54 -6.58
CA ASP A 71 -3.10 2.62 -6.25
C ASP A 71 -2.40 3.77 -5.52
N LEU A 72 -1.57 3.44 -4.52
CA LEU A 72 -0.71 4.39 -3.81
C LEU A 72 0.76 3.96 -3.90
N ALA A 73 1.65 4.95 -3.89
CA ALA A 73 3.08 4.76 -3.92
C ALA A 73 3.79 5.74 -2.99
N ARG A 74 4.85 5.29 -2.32
CA ARG A 74 5.68 6.08 -1.40
C ARG A 74 6.94 6.57 -2.10
N TYR A 75 7.20 7.87 -2.09
CA TYR A 75 8.34 8.51 -2.78
C TYR A 75 9.13 9.44 -1.86
N PRO A 76 10.45 9.60 -2.07
CA PRO A 76 11.25 10.58 -1.34
C PRO A 76 10.89 12.00 -1.78
N ILE A 77 10.79 12.92 -0.83
CA ILE A 77 10.46 14.33 -1.07
C ILE A 77 11.69 15.25 -0.96
N ASP A 78 12.83 14.75 -0.49
CA ASP A 78 14.08 15.51 -0.36
C ASP A 78 15.02 15.33 -1.56
N ILE A 79 14.58 14.61 -2.60
CA ILE A 79 15.35 14.37 -3.83
C ILE A 79 14.61 14.99 -5.02
N LEU A 80 15.13 16.12 -5.52
CA LEU A 80 14.52 16.87 -6.63
C LEU A 80 14.30 16.01 -7.89
N ALA A 81 15.23 15.10 -8.21
CA ALA A 81 15.09 14.20 -9.35
C ALA A 81 13.92 13.20 -9.18
N ALA A 82 13.65 12.75 -7.95
CA ALA A 82 12.51 11.91 -7.64
C ALA A 82 11.21 12.69 -7.78
N GLU A 83 11.18 13.90 -7.22
CA GLU A 83 10.02 14.80 -7.31
C GLU A 83 9.65 15.09 -8.75
N HIS A 84 10.61 15.47 -9.59
CA HIS A 84 10.37 15.65 -11.01
C HIS A 84 9.84 14.38 -11.68
N ALA A 85 10.33 13.20 -11.31
CA ALA A 85 9.90 11.94 -11.91
C ALA A 85 8.42 11.61 -11.61
N TYR A 86 7.96 11.79 -10.36
CA TYR A 86 6.58 11.47 -9.98
C TYR A 86 5.58 12.62 -10.19
N THR A 87 6.03 13.85 -10.48
CA THR A 87 5.15 14.99 -10.80
C THR A 87 5.06 15.33 -12.29
N ARG A 88 5.98 14.80 -13.12
CA ARG A 88 6.00 15.08 -14.57
C ARG A 88 4.66 14.78 -15.23
N ASP A 89 4.14 15.72 -16.01
CA ASP A 89 2.87 15.61 -16.75
C ASP A 89 1.63 15.37 -15.87
N VAL A 90 1.72 15.60 -14.56
CA VAL A 90 0.57 15.53 -13.64
C VAL A 90 0.02 16.95 -13.46
N ILE A 91 -1.10 17.24 -14.11
CA ILE A 91 -1.80 18.52 -13.98
C ILE A 91 -3.00 18.31 -13.04
N LYS A 92 -2.77 18.44 -11.73
CA LYS A 92 -3.79 18.36 -10.69
C LYS A 92 -3.48 19.35 -9.57
N ASP A 93 -4.54 19.93 -9.00
CA ASP A 93 -4.42 20.87 -7.87
C ASP A 93 -4.03 20.15 -6.56
N ASP A 94 -4.28 18.84 -6.47
CA ASP A 94 -3.96 18.04 -5.28
C ASP A 94 -2.51 17.54 -5.30
N LYS A 95 -1.71 18.05 -4.34
CA LYS A 95 -0.30 17.67 -4.13
C LYS A 95 -0.08 16.18 -3.84
N ASN A 96 -1.12 15.44 -3.47
CA ASN A 96 -1.05 14.01 -3.19
C ASN A 96 -1.23 13.16 -4.44
N ILE A 97 -1.61 13.74 -5.58
CA ILE A 97 -1.68 13.02 -6.85
C ILE A 97 -0.30 13.04 -7.52
N ALA A 98 0.13 11.87 -7.99
CA ALA A 98 1.38 11.71 -8.72
C ALA A 98 1.21 10.70 -9.85
N ARG A 99 2.23 10.58 -10.68
CA ARG A 99 2.39 9.46 -11.60
C ARG A 99 3.28 8.38 -11.00
N CYS A 100 3.11 7.16 -11.49
CA CYS A 100 3.99 6.06 -11.18
C CYS A 100 5.41 6.37 -11.68
N ALA A 101 6.38 6.26 -10.79
CA ALA A 101 7.81 6.43 -11.05
C ALA A 101 8.56 5.26 -10.40
N TRP A 102 8.63 4.14 -11.10
CA TRP A 102 9.08 2.86 -10.54
C TRP A 102 10.51 2.91 -9.99
N ALA A 103 11.38 3.75 -10.59
CA ALA A 103 12.76 3.92 -10.14
C ALA A 103 12.90 4.60 -8.77
N TRP A 104 11.88 5.32 -8.32
CA TRP A 104 11.90 6.10 -7.06
C TRP A 104 10.91 5.56 -6.01
N MET A 105 10.09 4.58 -6.37
CA MET A 105 9.07 4.01 -5.50
C MET A 105 9.68 3.19 -4.36
N ASN A 106 9.51 3.63 -3.12
CA ASN A 106 10.04 2.94 -1.94
C ASN A 106 9.09 1.83 -1.44
N SER A 107 7.79 2.04 -1.55
CA SER A 107 6.74 1.09 -1.18
C SER A 107 5.46 1.38 -1.99
N TYR A 108 4.54 0.41 -2.05
CA TYR A 108 3.24 0.60 -2.71
C TYR A 108 2.09 -0.06 -1.96
N VAL A 109 0.89 0.42 -2.24
CA VAL A 109 -0.38 -0.14 -1.77
C VAL A 109 -1.24 -0.49 -2.98
N GLU A 110 -1.78 -1.69 -2.98
CA GLU A 110 -2.91 -2.07 -3.83
C GLU A 110 -4.17 -2.14 -2.98
N VAL A 111 -5.26 -1.56 -3.47
CA VAL A 111 -6.57 -1.52 -2.82
C VAL A 111 -7.55 -2.32 -3.66
N LYS A 112 -8.47 -3.04 -3.03
CA LYS A 112 -9.65 -3.60 -3.70
C LYS A 112 -10.91 -3.31 -2.90
N ASN A 113 -11.99 -3.02 -3.62
CA ASN A 113 -13.29 -2.81 -2.98
C ASN A 113 -13.93 -4.08 -2.43
N ALA A 114 -13.78 -5.21 -3.11
CA ALA A 114 -14.43 -6.46 -2.72
C ALA A 114 -13.40 -7.57 -2.55
N GLU A 115 -13.48 -8.29 -1.43
CA GLU A 115 -12.57 -9.39 -1.13
C GLU A 115 -12.60 -10.49 -2.19
N VAL A 116 -13.75 -10.69 -2.86
CA VAL A 116 -13.89 -11.70 -3.92
C VAL A 116 -12.98 -11.44 -5.13
N LYS A 117 -12.59 -10.18 -5.34
CA LYS A 117 -11.65 -9.75 -6.39
C LYS A 117 -10.21 -9.72 -5.91
N SER A 118 -9.99 -9.91 -4.61
CA SER A 118 -8.66 -9.98 -4.04
C SER A 118 -7.93 -11.26 -4.51
N PRO A 119 -6.60 -11.19 -4.65
CA PRO A 119 -5.75 -12.36 -4.77
C PRO A 119 -5.67 -13.22 -3.50
N PHE A 120 -6.02 -12.63 -2.35
CA PHE A 120 -5.84 -13.19 -1.02
C PHE A 120 -7.16 -13.31 -0.29
N PHE A 121 -7.26 -14.32 0.57
CA PHE A 121 -8.28 -14.41 1.60
C PHE A 121 -7.89 -13.49 2.77
N PHE A 122 -8.87 -12.79 3.33
CA PHE A 122 -8.76 -12.02 4.56
C PHE A 122 -9.55 -12.72 5.69
N ALA A 123 -9.83 -12.02 6.80
CA ALA A 123 -10.39 -12.61 8.01
C ALA A 123 -11.63 -13.50 7.74
N HIS A 124 -11.84 -14.51 8.60
CA HIS A 124 -12.95 -15.49 8.55
C HIS A 124 -12.91 -16.56 7.45
N ASN A 125 -11.77 -16.75 6.78
CA ASN A 125 -11.60 -17.79 5.77
C ASN A 125 -10.72 -18.94 6.27
N ILE A 126 -11.22 -19.67 7.26
CA ILE A 126 -10.54 -20.85 7.79
C ILE A 126 -10.84 -22.07 6.90
N ASP A 127 -9.85 -22.91 6.65
CA ASP A 127 -10.05 -24.19 5.97
C ASP A 127 -10.58 -25.27 6.93
N LYS A 128 -10.83 -26.45 6.38
CA LYS A 128 -11.36 -27.60 7.13
C LYS A 128 -10.43 -28.08 8.25
N ASP A 129 -9.14 -27.73 8.19
CA ASP A 129 -8.09 -28.14 9.12
C ASP A 129 -7.79 -27.02 10.15
N GLY A 130 -8.61 -25.96 10.19
CA GLY A 130 -8.44 -24.86 11.13
C GLY A 130 -7.39 -23.84 10.70
N ARG A 131 -6.87 -23.89 9.47
CA ARG A 131 -5.81 -22.98 8.99
C ARG A 131 -6.42 -21.82 8.20
N GLN A 132 -5.85 -20.63 8.38
CA GLN A 132 -6.22 -19.47 7.60
C GLN A 132 -5.90 -19.71 6.13
N LYS A 133 -6.92 -19.64 5.26
CA LYS A 133 -6.69 -19.62 3.82
C LYS A 133 -5.94 -18.36 3.45
N PHE A 134 -5.03 -18.49 2.49
CA PHE A 134 -4.22 -17.38 2.02
C PHE A 134 -4.48 -17.06 0.55
N LEU A 135 -4.19 -17.97 -0.38
CA LEU A 135 -4.27 -17.69 -1.81
C LEU A 135 -5.64 -18.05 -2.40
N ARG A 136 -6.22 -17.15 -3.21
CA ARG A 136 -7.42 -17.43 -4.02
C ARG A 136 -7.03 -18.04 -5.37
N HIS A 137 -7.47 -19.27 -5.63
CA HIS A 137 -7.09 -20.01 -6.85
C HIS A 137 -8.02 -19.79 -8.05
N SER A 138 -9.02 -18.92 -7.96
CA SER A 138 -9.85 -18.51 -9.10
C SER A 138 -9.03 -17.78 -10.17
N ASP A 139 -9.52 -17.70 -11.41
CA ASP A 139 -8.84 -16.95 -12.47
C ASP A 139 -8.63 -15.48 -12.12
N ILE A 140 -9.64 -14.86 -11.48
CA ILE A 140 -9.55 -13.49 -10.98
C ILE A 140 -8.42 -13.37 -9.95
N GLY A 141 -8.40 -14.26 -8.96
CA GLY A 141 -7.35 -14.27 -7.92
C GLY A 141 -5.95 -14.52 -8.48
N ARG A 142 -5.80 -15.41 -9.47
CA ARG A 142 -4.52 -15.66 -10.16
C ARG A 142 -4.03 -14.43 -10.92
N LYS A 143 -4.91 -13.75 -11.67
CA LYS A 143 -4.57 -12.53 -12.42
C LYS A 143 -4.19 -11.39 -11.49
N ALA A 144 -4.98 -11.15 -10.43
CA ALA A 144 -4.68 -10.13 -9.43
C ALA A 144 -3.35 -10.38 -8.72
N ARG A 145 -3.01 -11.65 -8.41
CA ARG A 145 -1.69 -12.00 -7.85
C ARG A 145 -0.56 -11.69 -8.82
N GLY A 146 -0.71 -12.08 -10.09
CA GLY A 146 0.29 -11.80 -11.12
C GLY A 146 0.58 -10.31 -11.24
N GLN A 147 -0.47 -9.49 -11.21
CA GLN A 147 -0.35 -8.03 -11.21
C GLN A 147 0.34 -7.50 -9.95
N PHE A 148 -0.07 -7.94 -8.76
CA PHE A 148 0.54 -7.51 -7.50
C PHE A 148 2.04 -7.89 -7.42
N ILE A 149 2.41 -9.10 -7.85
CA ILE A 149 3.81 -9.55 -7.93
C ILE A 149 4.60 -8.71 -8.95
N LYS A 150 3.98 -8.38 -10.08
CA LYS A 150 4.62 -7.56 -11.12
C LYS A 150 5.04 -6.20 -10.56
N TYR A 151 4.24 -5.56 -9.73
CA TYR A 151 4.60 -4.25 -9.13
C TYR A 151 5.88 -4.32 -8.29
N ALA A 152 5.98 -5.30 -7.37
CA ALA A 152 7.20 -5.52 -6.60
C ALA A 152 8.40 -5.83 -7.51
N THR A 153 8.17 -6.61 -8.57
CA THR A 153 9.21 -6.95 -9.56
C THR A 153 9.70 -5.71 -10.31
N GLU A 154 8.82 -4.84 -10.80
CA GLU A 154 9.19 -3.61 -11.51
C GLU A 154 10.01 -2.66 -10.63
N ALA A 155 9.64 -2.51 -9.35
CA ALA A 155 10.39 -1.71 -8.39
C ALA A 155 11.78 -2.31 -8.11
N MET A 156 11.87 -3.61 -7.81
CA MET A 156 13.13 -4.30 -7.51
C MET A 156 14.06 -4.48 -8.72
N LEU A 157 13.53 -4.42 -9.95
CA LEU A 157 14.33 -4.43 -11.17
C LEU A 157 15.06 -3.10 -11.40
N ARG A 158 14.46 -1.98 -11.02
CA ARG A 158 15.03 -0.63 -11.22
C ARG A 158 15.86 -0.14 -10.04
N GLN A 159 15.70 -0.78 -8.88
CA GLN A 159 16.35 -0.37 -7.64
C GLN A 159 17.12 -1.55 -7.05
N HIS A 160 18.40 -1.35 -6.75
CA HIS A 160 19.25 -2.38 -6.14
C HIS A 160 18.86 -2.63 -4.68
N ARG A 161 17.82 -3.44 -4.47
CA ARG A 161 17.28 -3.77 -3.14
C ARG A 161 17.49 -5.24 -2.78
N THR A 162 17.74 -5.48 -1.51
CA THR A 162 17.75 -6.84 -0.91
C THR A 162 16.33 -7.29 -0.59
N HIS A 163 15.47 -6.35 -0.19
CA HIS A 163 14.10 -6.59 0.23
C HIS A 163 13.19 -5.43 -0.20
N TYR A 164 11.89 -5.68 -0.27
CA TYR A 164 10.88 -4.67 -0.58
C TYR A 164 9.62 -4.89 0.26
N TYR A 165 8.97 -3.83 0.72
CA TYR A 165 7.71 -3.94 1.45
C TYR A 165 6.56 -3.37 0.64
N SER A 166 5.43 -4.07 0.62
CA SER A 166 4.19 -3.58 0.03
C SER A 166 2.98 -3.96 0.85
N PHE A 167 1.86 -3.31 0.54
CA PHE A 167 0.61 -3.46 1.28
C PHE A 167 -0.52 -3.83 0.33
N TYR A 168 -1.44 -4.66 0.82
CA TYR A 168 -2.67 -4.97 0.11
C TYR A 168 -3.84 -4.71 1.05
N LEU A 169 -4.74 -3.82 0.64
CA LEU A 169 -5.96 -3.51 1.35
C LEU A 169 -7.15 -4.06 0.57
N SER A 170 -8.04 -4.76 1.25
CA SER A 170 -9.33 -5.15 0.69
C SER A 170 -10.40 -4.88 1.71
N GLU A 171 -11.44 -4.14 1.32
CA GLU A 171 -12.46 -3.65 2.27
C GLU A 171 -11.80 -2.91 3.44
N MET A 172 -11.91 -3.43 4.67
CA MET A 172 -11.24 -2.90 5.87
C MET A 172 -10.24 -3.90 6.45
N SER A 173 -9.63 -4.71 5.60
CA SER A 173 -8.55 -5.60 6.00
C SER A 173 -7.28 -5.31 5.23
N ALA A 174 -6.14 -5.36 5.92
CA ALA A 174 -4.83 -5.17 5.34
C ALA A 174 -3.96 -6.42 5.46
N ARG A 175 -3.04 -6.58 4.53
CA ARG A 175 -1.90 -7.51 4.63
C ARG A 175 -0.63 -6.77 4.25
N VAL A 176 0.45 -7.13 4.94
CA VAL A 176 1.79 -6.59 4.70
C VAL A 176 2.64 -7.67 4.06
N PHE A 177 3.40 -7.29 3.03
CA PHE A 177 4.21 -8.19 2.24
C PHE A 177 5.67 -7.77 2.33
N ARG A 178 6.55 -8.74 2.56
CA ARG A 178 8.01 -8.58 2.47
C ARG A 178 8.51 -9.46 1.33
N TRP A 179 9.02 -8.82 0.31
CA TRP A 179 9.61 -9.45 -0.88
C TRP A 179 11.13 -9.54 -0.72
N ASP A 180 11.71 -10.58 -1.30
CA ASP A 180 13.14 -10.71 -1.54
C ASP A 180 13.40 -11.40 -2.88
N ARG A 181 14.65 -11.78 -3.14
CA ARG A 181 15.02 -12.45 -4.39
C ARG A 181 14.52 -13.90 -4.50
N VAL A 182 14.06 -14.50 -3.41
CA VAL A 182 13.60 -15.90 -3.37
C VAL A 182 12.08 -16.02 -3.26
N GLY A 183 11.38 -14.97 -2.83
CA GLY A 183 9.93 -14.97 -2.78
C GLY A 183 9.34 -13.85 -1.94
N CYS A 184 8.23 -14.17 -1.27
CA CYS A 184 7.47 -13.24 -0.47
C CYS A 184 6.92 -13.90 0.80
N ILE A 185 7.01 -13.19 1.91
CA ILE A 185 6.30 -13.51 3.16
C ILE A 185 5.17 -12.49 3.31
N ALA A 186 4.01 -12.95 3.76
CA ALA A 186 2.85 -12.10 4.04
C ALA A 186 2.48 -12.20 5.53
N SER A 187 2.03 -11.09 6.12
CA SER A 187 1.43 -11.08 7.46
C SER A 187 0.09 -11.82 7.47
N GLU A 188 -0.40 -12.18 8.65
CA GLU A 188 -1.84 -12.43 8.85
C GLU A 188 -2.68 -11.20 8.46
N PRO A 189 -3.98 -11.36 8.14
CA PRO A 189 -4.88 -10.23 7.95
C PRO A 189 -4.93 -9.34 9.20
N ILE A 190 -4.86 -8.04 9.00
CA ILE A 190 -5.09 -7.02 10.03
C ILE A 190 -6.46 -6.42 9.77
N ASP A 191 -7.32 -6.34 10.79
CA ASP A 191 -8.62 -5.70 10.68
C ASP A 191 -8.49 -4.22 11.02
N LEU A 192 -8.67 -3.35 10.03
CA LEU A 192 -8.46 -1.91 10.19
C LEU A 192 -9.58 -1.24 11.01
N ARG A 193 -10.66 -1.95 11.35
CA ARG A 193 -11.72 -1.45 12.26
C ARG A 193 -11.47 -1.89 13.69
N GLU A 194 -11.04 -3.13 13.89
CA GLU A 194 -10.88 -3.71 15.22
C GLU A 194 -9.49 -3.43 15.82
N ASN A 195 -8.43 -3.52 15.00
CA ASN A 195 -7.03 -3.34 15.41
C ASN A 195 -6.26 -2.43 14.44
N PRO A 196 -6.70 -1.17 14.22
CA PRO A 196 -6.03 -0.23 13.33
C PRO A 196 -4.57 0.06 13.73
N GLU A 197 -4.26 0.03 15.03
CA GLU A 197 -2.95 0.30 15.59
C GLU A 197 -1.88 -0.66 15.07
N ASP A 198 -2.20 -1.95 14.84
CA ASP A 198 -1.25 -2.93 14.32
C ASP A 198 -0.73 -2.53 12.93
N PHE A 199 -1.60 -1.95 12.10
CA PHE A 199 -1.23 -1.47 10.78
C PHE A 199 -0.50 -0.13 10.84
N LEU A 200 -0.95 0.79 11.73
CA LEU A 200 -0.29 2.08 11.94
C LEU A 200 1.13 1.92 12.48
N ASP A 201 1.35 0.99 13.40
CA ASP A 201 2.67 0.64 13.94
C ASP A 201 3.61 0.13 12.83
N ILE A 202 3.09 -0.68 11.89
CA ILE A 202 3.89 -1.12 10.73
C ILE A 202 4.21 0.05 9.79
N LEU A 203 3.26 0.95 9.51
CA LEU A 203 3.53 2.16 8.72
C LEU A 203 4.57 3.06 9.40
N TYR A 204 4.51 3.21 10.72
CA TYR A 204 5.47 4.02 11.47
C TYR A 204 6.87 3.41 11.44
N ARG A 205 6.99 2.09 11.62
CA ARG A 205 8.26 1.37 11.44
C ARG A 205 8.82 1.53 10.02
N LEU A 206 7.96 1.59 9.00
CA LEU A 206 8.41 1.88 7.62
C LEU A 206 8.88 3.33 7.50
N ALA A 207 8.16 4.27 8.10
CA ALA A 207 8.45 5.70 8.05
C ALA A 207 9.78 6.07 8.76
N THR A 208 10.13 5.32 9.79
CA THR A 208 11.34 5.48 10.62
C THR A 208 12.47 4.52 10.24
N SER A 209 12.23 3.59 9.32
CA SER A 209 13.28 2.68 8.83
C SER A 209 14.41 3.49 8.19
N PRO A 210 15.68 3.14 8.47
CA PRO A 210 16.79 3.66 7.67
C PRO A 210 16.62 3.21 6.21
N ASP A 211 17.09 4.05 5.29
CA ASP A 211 17.13 3.79 3.85
C ASP A 211 18.15 2.70 3.47
#